data_AF-A0A6A6UX28-F1
#
_entry.id   AF-A0A6A6UX28-F1
#
_cell.length_a   1.000
_cell.length_b   1.000
_cell.length_c   1.000
_cell.angle_alpha   90.00
_cell.angle_beta   90.00
_cell.angle_gamma   90.00
#
_symmetry.space_group_name_H-M   'P 1'
#
loop_
_entity.id
_entity.type
_entity.pdbx_description
1 polymer ?
#
loop_
_entity_poly.entity_id
_entity_poly.type
_entity_poly.pdbx_seq_one_letter_code
_entity_poly.pdbx_strand_id
1 'polypeptide(L)'
;MAANIVAEITAHLNARHLHPTATWLQTFTSSIRANTPLQALKQTALFRICSTDITQSLSQPAETLFPKDILSGTSQSRYLAGPIICQVLDIEDIGHSRWSQVEAIEAKERGETTKGREIVRVVEGEDGQPEQPTVDSKGPFKLLLQDAKGVKVYAFDLNGTSELNMNISMGVKLMLRNCEVRRGVVMLEPGGVRSLGGKIEALDKAWKDGRKDRLMTAAKAAQS
;
A
#
# COMPACT_ATOMS: atom_id res chain seq x y z
N MET A 1 1.77 -5.51 36.55
CA MET A 1 2.37 -4.50 35.65
C MET A 1 2.29 -4.90 34.17
N ALA A 2 2.76 -6.08 33.75
CA ALA A 2 2.73 -6.51 32.34
C ALA A 2 1.32 -6.52 31.72
N ALA A 3 0.31 -7.02 32.44
CA ALA A 3 -1.09 -7.03 31.97
C ALA A 3 -1.63 -5.62 31.66
N ASN A 4 -1.18 -4.60 32.42
CA ASN A 4 -1.59 -3.21 32.19
C ASN A 4 -0.95 -2.64 30.90
N ILE A 5 0.31 -2.97 30.64
CA ILE A 5 1.01 -2.55 29.41
C ILE A 5 0.35 -3.14 28.16
N VAL A 6 -0.02 -4.42 28.20
CA VAL A 6 -0.72 -5.07 27.07
C VAL A 6 -2.08 -4.41 26.80
N ALA A 7 -2.85 -4.10 27.85
CA ALA A 7 -4.12 -3.39 27.71
C ALA A 7 -3.94 -2.00 27.08
N GLU A 8 -2.95 -1.23 27.53
CA GLU A 8 -2.61 0.10 27.01
C GLU A 8 -2.18 0.07 25.53
N ILE A 9 -1.38 -0.92 25.13
CA ILE A 9 -0.97 -1.11 23.74
C ILE A 9 -2.17 -1.51 22.88
N THR A 10 -2.98 -2.46 23.37
CA THR A 10 -4.17 -2.93 22.66
C THR A 10 -5.16 -1.79 22.44
N ALA A 11 -5.42 -0.98 23.47
CA ALA A 11 -6.27 0.21 23.35
C ALA A 11 -5.71 1.22 22.34
N HIS A 12 -4.39 1.44 22.34
CA HIS A 12 -3.73 2.36 21.39
C HIS A 12 -3.86 1.91 19.93
N LEU A 13 -3.80 0.60 19.66
CA LEU A 13 -3.96 0.02 18.33
C LEU A 13 -5.44 -0.02 17.90
N ASN A 14 -6.34 -0.42 18.80
CA ASN A 14 -7.79 -0.44 18.54
C ASN A 14 -8.32 0.96 18.22
N ALA A 15 -7.81 2.02 18.86
CA ALA A 15 -8.14 3.41 18.54
C ALA A 15 -7.79 3.81 17.11
N ARG A 16 -6.96 3.02 16.41
CA ARG A 16 -6.59 3.18 14.99
C ARG A 16 -7.22 2.11 14.11
N HIS A 17 -8.19 1.35 14.63
CA HIS A 17 -8.85 0.21 13.98
C HIS A 17 -7.90 -0.93 13.61
N LEU A 18 -6.77 -1.04 14.32
CA LEU A 18 -5.85 -2.18 14.21
C LEU A 18 -6.13 -3.10 15.39
N HIS A 19 -6.83 -4.21 15.13
CA HIS A 19 -7.18 -5.20 16.15
C HIS A 19 -6.18 -6.36 16.12
N PRO A 20 -5.13 -6.37 16.96
CA PRO A 20 -4.08 -7.38 16.89
C PRO A 20 -4.57 -8.77 17.31
N THR A 21 -3.97 -9.83 16.76
CA THR A 21 -4.15 -11.19 17.28
C THR A 21 -3.50 -11.36 18.65
N ALA A 22 -4.01 -12.28 19.46
CA ALA A 22 -3.42 -12.62 20.75
C ALA A 22 -1.95 -13.09 20.59
N THR A 23 -1.68 -13.88 19.54
CA THR A 23 -0.34 -14.34 19.19
C THR A 23 0.61 -13.18 18.91
N TRP A 24 0.19 -12.21 18.10
CA TRP A 24 1.01 -11.04 17.79
C TRP A 24 1.31 -10.22 19.05
N LEU A 25 0.31 -9.99 19.92
CA LEU A 25 0.50 -9.30 21.19
C LEU A 25 1.49 -10.01 22.11
N GLN A 26 1.41 -11.34 22.20
CA GLN A 26 2.32 -12.16 23.00
C GLN A 26 3.76 -12.04 22.48
N THR A 27 3.97 -12.19 21.18
CA THR A 27 5.29 -12.04 20.54
C THR A 27 5.85 -10.63 20.69
N PHE A 28 4.99 -9.60 20.57
CA PHE A 28 5.41 -8.22 20.80
C PHE A 28 5.85 -8.02 22.25
N THR A 29 5.05 -8.48 23.20
CA THR A 29 5.29 -8.30 24.65
C THR A 29 6.55 -9.02 25.10
N SER A 30 6.83 -10.22 24.58
CA SER A 30 8.07 -10.96 24.90
C SER A 30 9.34 -10.27 24.37
N SER A 31 9.21 -9.34 23.41
CA SER A 31 10.34 -8.59 22.85
C SER A 31 10.59 -7.24 23.55
N ILE A 32 9.77 -6.88 24.54
CA ILE A 32 9.88 -5.61 25.25
C ILE A 32 11.12 -5.62 26.16
N ARG A 33 11.98 -4.60 26.01
CA ARG A 33 13.10 -4.39 26.93
C ARG A 33 12.62 -3.77 28.23
N ALA A 34 13.22 -4.18 29.34
CA ALA A 34 12.98 -3.56 30.64
C ALA A 34 13.21 -2.04 30.57
N ASN A 35 12.37 -1.27 31.28
CA ASN A 35 12.41 0.19 31.38
C ASN A 35 12.10 1.00 30.10
N THR A 36 11.55 0.38 29.05
CA THR A 36 11.11 1.13 27.87
C THR A 36 9.85 1.96 28.20
N PRO A 37 9.82 3.28 27.92
CA PRO A 37 8.65 4.12 28.17
C PRO A 37 7.40 3.66 27.40
N LEU A 38 6.22 3.73 28.02
CA LEU A 38 4.96 3.27 27.43
C LEU A 38 4.67 3.94 26.07
N GLN A 39 4.96 5.23 25.93
CA GLN A 39 4.74 5.94 24.68
C GLN A 39 5.61 5.40 23.54
N ALA A 40 6.87 5.07 23.83
CA ALA A 40 7.77 4.44 22.86
C ALA A 40 7.28 3.03 22.49
N LEU A 41 6.74 2.28 23.46
CA LEU A 41 6.12 0.98 23.19
C LEU A 41 4.90 1.08 22.29
N LYS A 42 4.01 2.06 22.52
CA LYS A 42 2.84 2.34 21.67
C LYS A 42 3.24 2.62 20.21
N GLN A 43 4.24 3.48 20.00
CA GLN A 43 4.75 3.77 18.65
C GLN A 43 5.46 2.57 18.01
N THR A 44 6.24 1.82 18.79
CA THR A 44 6.92 0.61 18.30
C THR A 44 5.91 -0.47 17.92
N ALA A 45 4.84 -0.64 18.69
CA ALA A 45 3.75 -1.56 18.39
C ALA A 45 3.05 -1.18 17.08
N LEU A 46 2.71 0.10 16.91
CA LEU A 46 2.11 0.61 15.68
C LEU A 46 3.01 0.39 14.46
N PHE A 47 4.29 0.72 14.57
CA PHE A 47 5.26 0.51 13.49
C PHE A 47 5.36 -0.98 13.12
N ARG A 48 5.51 -1.86 14.12
CA ARG A 48 5.69 -3.30 13.87
C ARG A 48 4.44 -3.94 13.30
N ILE A 49 3.25 -3.58 13.77
CA ILE A 49 2.02 -4.20 13.25
C ILE A 49 1.78 -3.79 11.79
N CYS A 50 2.04 -2.52 11.44
CA CYS A 50 1.94 -2.05 10.05
C CYS A 50 2.98 -2.68 9.11
N SER A 51 4.09 -3.20 9.64
CA SER A 51 5.15 -3.87 8.87
C SER A 51 5.01 -5.40 8.83
N THR A 52 3.87 -5.95 9.24
CA THR A 52 3.57 -7.40 9.18
C THR A 52 2.41 -7.69 8.24
N ASP A 53 2.27 -8.96 7.83
CA ASP A 53 1.10 -9.41 7.06
C ASP A 53 -0.17 -9.37 7.92
N ILE A 54 -1.16 -8.60 7.49
CA ILE A 54 -2.41 -8.40 8.25
C ILE A 54 -3.23 -9.67 8.41
N THR A 55 -3.07 -10.67 7.54
CA THR A 55 -3.82 -11.93 7.68
C THR A 55 -3.31 -12.78 8.85
N GLN A 56 -2.13 -12.45 9.40
CA GLN A 56 -1.51 -13.13 10.53
C GLN A 56 -1.52 -12.26 11.79
N SER A 57 -1.42 -10.93 11.62
CA SER A 57 -1.29 -10.00 12.74
C SER A 57 -2.59 -9.38 13.20
N LEU A 58 -3.65 -9.36 12.39
CA LEU A 58 -4.94 -8.75 12.74
C LEU A 58 -6.07 -9.78 12.87
N SER A 59 -6.92 -9.57 13.89
CA SER A 59 -8.20 -10.26 14.10
C SER A 59 -9.31 -9.20 14.10
N GLN A 60 -9.63 -8.72 12.90
CA GLN A 60 -10.63 -7.67 12.70
C GLN A 60 -12.05 -8.15 13.02
N PRO A 61 -12.90 -7.30 13.64
CA PRO A 61 -14.34 -7.53 13.71
C PRO A 61 -14.97 -7.76 12.33
N ALA A 62 -16.09 -8.49 12.28
CA ALA A 62 -16.71 -8.86 11.00
C ALA A 62 -17.20 -7.65 10.20
N GLU A 63 -17.59 -6.58 10.88
CA GLU A 63 -18.06 -5.32 10.32
C GLU A 63 -16.96 -4.45 9.71
N THR A 64 -15.68 -4.71 10.04
CA THR A 64 -14.51 -3.99 9.49
C THR A 64 -13.76 -4.80 8.43
N LEU A 65 -14.33 -5.92 8.00
CA LEU A 65 -13.81 -6.78 6.92
C LEU A 65 -14.60 -6.56 5.63
N PHE A 66 -14.07 -7.05 4.50
CA PHE A 66 -14.83 -7.02 3.28
C PHE A 66 -16.05 -7.97 3.37
N PRO A 67 -17.22 -7.55 2.86
CA PRO A 67 -18.38 -8.42 2.74
C PRO A 67 -18.07 -9.67 1.91
N LYS A 68 -18.67 -10.81 2.27
CA LYS A 68 -18.40 -12.11 1.60
C LYS A 68 -18.69 -12.09 0.10
N ASP A 69 -19.62 -11.25 -0.32
CA ASP A 69 -20.09 -11.07 -1.69
C ASP A 69 -19.46 -9.84 -2.37
N ILE A 70 -18.37 -9.28 -1.83
CA ILE A 70 -17.73 -8.08 -2.40
C ILE A 70 -17.34 -8.26 -3.87
N LEU A 71 -16.95 -9.47 -4.27
CA LEU A 71 -16.56 -9.79 -5.65
C LEU A 71 -17.75 -10.12 -6.57
N SER A 72 -18.99 -10.04 -6.05
CA SER A 72 -20.17 -10.33 -6.85
C SER A 72 -20.39 -9.27 -7.92
N GLY A 73 -20.16 -9.64 -9.19
CA GLY A 73 -20.38 -8.77 -10.34
C GLY A 73 -21.85 -8.54 -10.71
N THR A 74 -22.79 -9.25 -10.05
CA THR A 74 -24.24 -9.09 -10.28
C THR A 74 -24.79 -7.80 -9.68
N SER A 75 -24.16 -7.30 -8.62
CA SER A 75 -24.49 -6.01 -8.01
C SER A 75 -23.90 -4.89 -8.84
N GLN A 76 -24.76 -3.97 -9.33
CA GLN A 76 -24.32 -2.80 -10.10
C GLN A 76 -23.37 -1.93 -9.27
N SER A 77 -23.79 -1.60 -8.06
CA SER A 77 -22.99 -0.90 -7.07
C SER A 77 -23.38 -1.29 -5.66
N ARG A 78 -22.46 -1.10 -4.73
CA ARG A 78 -22.70 -1.16 -3.28
C ARG A 78 -21.79 -0.20 -2.57
N TYR A 79 -22.13 0.13 -1.34
CA TYR A 79 -21.33 1.03 -0.52
C TYR A 79 -20.63 0.28 0.62
N LEU A 80 -19.37 0.61 0.86
CA LEU A 80 -18.58 0.18 2.02
C LEU A 80 -18.48 1.35 2.99
N ALA A 81 -19.23 1.27 4.10
CA ALA A 81 -19.15 2.29 5.14
C ALA A 81 -17.74 2.37 5.77
N GLY A 82 -17.12 1.20 6.01
CA GLY A 82 -15.84 1.11 6.71
C GLY A 82 -15.95 1.38 8.21
N PRO A 83 -14.83 1.50 8.93
CA PRO A 83 -13.46 1.41 8.43
C PRO A 83 -13.06 -0.02 8.06
N ILE A 84 -12.45 -0.22 6.89
CA ILE A 84 -11.84 -1.49 6.50
C ILE A 84 -10.34 -1.28 6.38
N ILE A 85 -9.55 -2.10 7.09
CA ILE A 85 -8.10 -2.10 6.96
C ILE A 85 -7.70 -3.04 5.84
N CYS A 86 -6.96 -2.50 4.89
CA CYS A 86 -6.44 -3.23 3.75
C CYS A 86 -4.92 -3.15 3.69
N GLN A 87 -4.33 -4.16 3.07
CA GLN A 87 -2.92 -4.24 2.71
C GLN A 87 -2.78 -4.15 1.20
N VAL A 88 -1.90 -3.28 0.72
CA VAL A 88 -1.58 -3.19 -0.71
C VAL A 88 -0.66 -4.33 -1.10
N LEU A 89 -1.09 -5.14 -2.06
CA LEU A 89 -0.32 -6.25 -2.62
C LEU A 89 0.31 -5.90 -3.98
N ASP A 90 -0.34 -5.02 -4.73
CA ASP A 90 0.10 -4.58 -6.05
C ASP A 90 -0.43 -3.18 -6.37
N ILE A 91 0.27 -2.47 -7.24
CA ILE A 91 -0.13 -1.20 -7.83
C ILE A 91 0.32 -1.14 -9.30
N GLU A 92 -0.58 -0.74 -10.18
CA GLU A 92 -0.30 -0.51 -11.59
C GLU A 92 -0.72 0.92 -11.96
N ASP A 93 0.14 1.64 -12.67
CA ASP A 93 -0.25 2.84 -13.40
C ASP A 93 -0.92 2.41 -14.69
N ILE A 94 -2.21 2.71 -14.81
CA ILE A 94 -3.04 2.41 -15.98
C ILE A 94 -3.26 3.65 -16.86
N GLY A 95 -2.72 4.81 -16.47
CA GLY A 95 -2.71 6.04 -17.26
C GLY A 95 -1.60 6.08 -18.31
N HIS A 96 -0.47 5.42 -18.06
CA HIS A 96 0.64 5.34 -19.00
C HIS A 96 0.75 3.97 -19.67
N SER A 97 1.21 3.95 -20.93
CA SER A 97 1.48 2.70 -21.64
C SER A 97 2.56 1.90 -20.92
N ARG A 98 2.42 0.57 -20.94
CA ARG A 98 3.41 -0.34 -20.35
C ARG A 98 4.81 -0.12 -20.94
N TRP A 99 4.87 0.19 -22.23
CA TRP A 99 6.12 0.47 -22.94
C TRP A 99 6.80 1.75 -22.49
N SER A 100 6.06 2.84 -22.36
CA SER A 100 6.60 4.09 -21.81
C SER A 100 7.13 3.91 -20.39
N GLN A 101 6.46 3.08 -19.58
CA GLN A 101 6.95 2.76 -18.23
C GLN A 101 8.23 1.91 -18.23
N VAL A 102 8.39 0.96 -19.16
CA VAL A 102 9.64 0.19 -19.30
C VAL A 102 10.78 1.10 -19.75
N GLU A 103 10.55 1.94 -20.75
CA GLU A 103 11.54 2.91 -21.24
C GLU A 103 11.99 3.86 -20.13
N ALA A 104 11.06 4.34 -19.28
CA ALA A 104 11.38 5.19 -18.14
C ALA A 104 12.25 4.46 -17.08
N ILE A 105 12.00 3.17 -16.85
CA ILE A 105 12.84 2.34 -15.95
C ILE A 105 14.26 2.21 -16.56
N GLU A 106 14.36 1.91 -17.85
CA GLU A 106 15.64 1.74 -18.56
C GLU A 106 16.46 3.02 -18.68
N ALA A 107 15.79 4.15 -18.90
CA ALA A 107 16.44 5.46 -18.89
C ALA A 107 17.04 5.76 -17.52
N LYS A 108 16.31 5.48 -16.44
CA LYS A 108 16.79 5.65 -15.07
C LYS A 108 17.97 4.72 -14.74
N GLU A 109 17.92 3.46 -15.18
CA GLU A 109 19.03 2.50 -15.02
C GLU A 109 20.30 2.96 -15.76
N ARG A 110 20.15 3.67 -16.89
CA ARG A 110 21.25 4.25 -17.67
C ARG A 110 21.70 5.63 -17.20
N GLY A 111 21.06 6.21 -16.18
CA GLY A 111 21.34 7.58 -15.71
C GLY A 111 20.90 8.68 -16.70
N GLU A 112 20.04 8.34 -17.66
CA GLU A 112 19.47 9.27 -18.63
C GLU A 112 18.26 9.97 -17.99
N THR A 113 18.37 11.26 -17.68
CA THR A 113 17.23 12.07 -17.24
C THR A 113 16.66 12.84 -18.42
N THR A 114 15.35 12.76 -18.62
CA THR A 114 14.67 13.40 -19.76
C THR A 114 14.13 14.77 -19.30
N LYS A 115 14.70 15.88 -19.79
CA LYS A 115 13.90 17.12 -19.95
C LYS A 115 13.15 16.96 -21.27
N GLY A 116 11.89 17.40 -21.34
CA GLY A 116 11.01 17.14 -22.49
C GLY A 116 11.68 17.11 -23.86
N ARG A 117 11.35 16.10 -24.67
CA ARG A 117 11.81 15.84 -26.06
C ARG A 117 13.32 15.87 -26.34
N GLU A 118 14.19 15.94 -25.33
CA GLU A 118 15.64 15.91 -25.49
C GLU A 118 16.32 15.03 -24.43
N ILE A 119 17.12 14.05 -24.87
CA ILE A 119 17.82 13.11 -23.98
C ILE A 119 19.12 13.78 -23.52
N VAL A 120 19.22 14.15 -22.24
CA VAL A 120 20.45 14.72 -21.66
C VAL A 120 21.21 13.62 -20.92
N ARG A 121 22.44 13.35 -21.36
CA ARG A 121 23.37 12.47 -20.65
C ARG A 121 23.95 13.26 -19.48
N VAL A 122 23.66 12.84 -18.25
CA VAL A 122 24.27 13.47 -17.07
C VAL A 122 25.74 13.06 -17.04
N VAL A 123 26.62 14.00 -17.37
CA VAL A 123 28.06 13.88 -17.09
C VAL A 123 28.24 14.36 -15.65
N GLU A 124 28.88 13.55 -14.81
CA GLU A 124 29.23 13.92 -13.44
C GLU A 124 30.26 15.06 -13.48
N GLY A 125 29.77 16.30 -13.46
CA GLY A 125 30.55 17.51 -13.28
C GLY A 125 30.10 18.20 -12.01
N GLU A 126 31.06 18.57 -11.16
CA GLU A 126 30.87 19.26 -9.90
C GLU A 126 30.07 20.58 -10.06
N ASP A 127 29.31 20.90 -9.00
CA ASP A 127 28.54 22.12 -8.74
C ASP A 127 27.13 22.31 -9.35
N GLY A 128 26.13 22.26 -8.45
CA GLY A 128 24.87 23.00 -8.56
C GLY A 128 23.70 22.26 -9.24
N GLN A 129 23.02 21.38 -8.50
CA GLN A 129 21.77 20.74 -8.91
C GLN A 129 20.64 21.75 -9.16
N PRO A 130 19.94 21.65 -10.30
CA PRO A 130 18.50 21.77 -10.31
C PRO A 130 17.92 20.35 -10.42
N GLU A 131 17.49 19.77 -9.30
CA GLU A 131 16.58 18.63 -9.32
C GLU A 131 15.33 19.06 -10.11
N GLN A 132 15.16 18.54 -11.32
CA GLN A 132 13.88 18.64 -12.01
C GLN A 132 13.01 17.45 -11.63
N PRO A 133 11.71 17.71 -11.38
CA PRO A 133 10.82 16.69 -10.87
C PRO A 133 10.66 15.60 -11.94
N THR A 134 10.97 14.35 -11.58
CA THR A 134 10.29 13.24 -12.22
C THR A 134 8.81 13.54 -12.08
N VAL A 135 8.10 13.68 -13.20
CA VAL A 135 6.65 13.82 -13.15
C VAL A 135 6.14 12.45 -12.75
N ASP A 136 6.20 12.18 -11.44
CA ASP A 136 5.64 10.97 -10.86
C ASP A 136 4.19 10.95 -11.29
N SER A 137 3.83 9.89 -12.02
CA SER A 137 2.46 9.69 -12.48
C SER A 137 1.51 9.90 -11.31
N LYS A 138 0.45 10.65 -11.54
CA LYS A 138 -0.62 10.88 -10.55
C LYS A 138 -1.78 9.90 -10.71
N GLY A 139 -1.54 8.81 -11.46
CA GLY A 139 -2.55 7.82 -11.81
C GLY A 139 -3.22 8.12 -13.16
N PRO A 140 -4.33 7.44 -13.49
CA PRO A 140 -5.09 6.52 -12.63
C PRO A 140 -4.31 5.26 -12.19
N PHE A 141 -4.58 4.79 -10.97
CA PHE A 141 -3.96 3.59 -10.41
C PHE A 141 -4.94 2.45 -10.25
N LYS A 142 -4.47 1.24 -10.55
CA LYS A 142 -5.11 -0.02 -10.20
C LYS A 142 -4.34 -0.66 -9.05
N LEU A 143 -5.03 -1.00 -7.97
CA LEU A 143 -4.44 -1.64 -6.81
C LEU A 143 -5.03 -3.03 -6.60
N LEU A 144 -4.22 -3.95 -6.08
CA LEU A 144 -4.71 -5.19 -5.48
C LEU A 144 -4.65 -5.02 -3.96
N LEU A 145 -5.82 -4.99 -3.32
CA LEU A 145 -5.95 -4.84 -1.88
C LEU A 145 -6.32 -6.20 -1.25
N GLN A 146 -5.89 -6.41 -0.02
CA GLN A 146 -6.25 -7.57 0.79
C GLN A 146 -6.75 -7.12 2.16
N ASP A 147 -7.81 -7.71 2.71
CA ASP A 147 -8.21 -7.49 4.11
C ASP A 147 -7.57 -8.48 5.08
N ALA A 148 -7.81 -8.33 6.39
CA ALA A 148 -7.26 -9.23 7.41
C ALA A 148 -7.78 -10.67 7.34
N LYS A 149 -8.87 -10.93 6.59
CA LYS A 149 -9.37 -12.29 6.33
C LYS A 149 -8.71 -12.92 5.10
N GLY A 150 -7.88 -12.15 4.38
CA GLY A 150 -7.21 -12.57 3.16
C GLY A 150 -8.05 -12.39 1.90
N VAL A 151 -9.23 -11.77 1.99
CA VAL A 151 -10.06 -11.45 0.82
C VAL A 151 -9.33 -10.41 0.00
N LYS A 152 -9.10 -10.72 -1.29
CA LYS A 152 -8.43 -9.84 -2.23
C LYS A 152 -9.45 -9.17 -3.14
N VAL A 153 -9.28 -7.87 -3.37
CA VAL A 153 -10.16 -7.07 -4.24
C VAL A 153 -9.32 -6.11 -5.07
N TYR A 154 -9.73 -5.89 -6.32
CA TYR A 154 -9.16 -4.81 -7.11
C TYR A 154 -9.75 -3.47 -6.69
N ALA A 155 -8.95 -2.42 -6.75
CA ALA A 155 -9.38 -1.07 -6.49
C ALA A 155 -8.85 -0.12 -7.56
N PHE A 156 -9.62 0.90 -7.92
CA PHE A 156 -9.21 1.95 -8.83
C PHE A 156 -9.19 3.30 -8.13
N ASP A 157 -8.06 4.00 -8.24
CA ASP A 157 -7.94 5.42 -7.95
C ASP A 157 -7.98 6.18 -9.28
N LEU A 158 -9.17 6.64 -9.65
CA LEU A 158 -9.38 7.37 -10.91
C LEU A 158 -9.18 8.88 -10.76
N ASN A 159 -9.38 9.40 -9.54
CA ASN A 159 -9.36 10.84 -9.26
C ASN A 159 -8.04 11.32 -8.66
N GLY A 160 -7.07 10.42 -8.47
CA GLY A 160 -5.71 10.75 -8.03
C GLY A 160 -5.69 11.15 -6.55
N THR A 161 -5.82 10.18 -5.66
CA THR A 161 -5.65 10.40 -4.23
C THR A 161 -4.20 10.78 -3.91
N SER A 162 -3.98 11.77 -3.04
CA SER A 162 -2.62 12.16 -2.61
C SER A 162 -1.90 11.06 -1.82
N GLU A 163 -2.64 10.06 -1.34
CA GLU A 163 -2.15 8.92 -0.58
C GLU A 163 -1.44 7.88 -1.46
N LEU A 164 -1.66 7.90 -2.79
CA LEU A 164 -1.23 6.87 -3.72
C LEU A 164 -0.30 7.42 -4.80
N ASN A 165 0.77 6.69 -5.07
CA ASN A 165 1.71 6.94 -6.17
C ASN A 165 2.52 5.66 -6.44
N MET A 166 3.26 5.63 -7.54
CA MET A 166 4.09 4.47 -7.92
C MET A 166 5.27 4.17 -6.97
N ASN A 167 5.58 5.06 -6.03
CA ASN A 167 6.61 4.86 -5.01
C ASN A 167 6.03 4.31 -3.69
N ILE A 168 4.72 4.00 -3.64
CA ILE A 168 4.10 3.38 -2.48
C ILE A 168 4.78 2.05 -2.14
N SER A 169 5.03 1.81 -0.85
CA SER A 169 5.65 0.58 -0.39
C SER A 169 4.66 -0.58 -0.44
N MET A 170 5.08 -1.74 -0.93
CA MET A 170 4.20 -2.90 -0.87
C MET A 170 4.01 -3.38 0.57
N GLY A 171 2.80 -3.83 0.86
CA GLY A 171 2.39 -4.19 2.21
C GLY A 171 1.99 -2.98 3.06
N VAL A 172 1.99 -1.75 2.53
CA VAL A 172 1.43 -0.58 3.23
C VAL A 172 -0.02 -0.84 3.63
N LYS A 173 -0.42 -0.29 4.77
CA LYS A 173 -1.79 -0.40 5.27
C LYS A 173 -2.60 0.82 4.86
N LEU A 174 -3.76 0.58 4.27
CA LEU A 174 -4.75 1.60 3.95
C LEU A 174 -5.99 1.38 4.83
N MET A 175 -6.63 2.48 5.22
CA MET A 175 -7.96 2.47 5.82
C MET A 175 -8.94 3.01 4.80
N LEU A 176 -9.92 2.18 4.44
CA LEU A 176 -11.01 2.53 3.54
C LEU A 176 -12.24 2.92 4.34
N ARG A 177 -12.86 4.02 3.96
CA ARG A 177 -14.16 4.48 4.48
C ARG A 177 -14.97 5.02 3.33
N ASN A 178 -16.27 4.84 3.40
CA ASN A 178 -17.18 5.54 2.50
C ASN A 178 -16.88 5.29 1.00
N CYS A 179 -16.44 4.07 0.66
CA CYS A 179 -16.05 3.70 -0.71
C CYS A 179 -17.20 3.02 -1.45
N GLU A 180 -17.35 3.33 -2.73
CA GLU A 180 -18.26 2.59 -3.62
C GLU A 180 -17.55 1.34 -4.17
N VAL A 181 -18.26 0.24 -4.34
CA VAL A 181 -17.80 -0.95 -5.07
C VAL A 181 -18.70 -1.12 -6.27
N ARG A 182 -18.12 -1.10 -7.47
CA ARG A 182 -18.81 -1.29 -8.74
C ARG A 182 -18.32 -2.58 -9.38
N ARG A 183 -19.23 -3.52 -9.65
CA ARG A 183 -18.92 -4.81 -10.31
C ARG A 183 -17.73 -5.55 -9.66
N GLY A 184 -17.64 -5.50 -8.33
CA GLY A 184 -16.58 -6.14 -7.56
C GLY A 184 -15.25 -5.40 -7.49
N VAL A 185 -15.19 -4.14 -7.95
CA VAL A 185 -14.00 -3.28 -7.86
C VAL A 185 -14.29 -2.11 -6.93
N VAL A 186 -13.37 -1.84 -5.99
CA VAL A 186 -13.47 -0.70 -5.07
C VAL A 186 -13.08 0.59 -5.80
N MET A 187 -13.94 1.59 -5.77
CA MET A 187 -13.65 2.93 -6.28
C MET A 187 -13.05 3.76 -5.13
N LEU A 188 -11.78 4.11 -5.28
CA LEU A 188 -11.03 4.91 -4.31
C LEU A 188 -11.23 6.38 -4.62
N GLU A 189 -11.54 7.14 -3.58
CA GLU A 189 -11.77 8.58 -3.63
C GLU A 189 -10.93 9.27 -2.54
N PRO A 190 -10.45 10.51 -2.74
CA PRO A 190 -9.54 11.18 -1.80
C PRO A 190 -10.06 11.25 -0.35
N GLY A 191 -11.37 11.36 -0.14
CA GLY A 191 -11.97 11.38 1.20
C GLY A 191 -12.20 9.99 1.83
N GLY A 192 -12.06 8.92 1.03
CA GLY A 192 -12.36 7.55 1.45
C GLY A 192 -11.14 6.68 1.72
N VAL A 193 -9.93 7.19 1.48
CA VAL A 193 -8.67 6.45 1.67
C VAL A 193 -7.76 7.22 2.61
N ARG A 194 -7.17 6.50 3.56
CA ARG A 194 -6.11 7.02 4.43
C ARG A 194 -4.97 6.03 4.55
N SER A 195 -3.73 6.46 4.30
CA SER A 195 -2.57 5.62 4.60
C SER A 195 -2.31 5.56 6.10
N LEU A 196 -2.08 4.34 6.60
CA LEU A 196 -1.56 4.07 7.95
C LEU A 196 -0.06 3.75 7.91
N GLY A 197 0.56 3.78 6.73
CA GLY A 197 1.97 3.47 6.53
C GLY A 197 2.29 1.98 6.65
N GLY A 198 3.57 1.68 6.88
CA GLY A 198 4.10 0.33 6.91
C GLY A 198 4.66 -0.13 5.56
N LYS A 199 5.45 -1.20 5.61
CA LYS A 199 6.05 -1.88 4.47
C LYS A 199 6.34 -3.31 4.86
N ILE A 200 6.10 -4.26 3.95
CA ILE A 200 6.58 -5.64 4.09
C ILE A 200 7.80 -5.79 3.18
N GLU A 201 9.00 -5.79 3.77
CA GLU A 201 10.27 -5.73 3.04
C GLU A 201 10.38 -6.78 1.93
N ALA A 202 10.02 -8.03 2.23
CA ALA A 202 10.08 -9.11 1.26
C ALA A 202 9.13 -8.88 0.07
N LEU A 203 7.93 -8.35 0.32
CA LEU A 203 6.93 -8.07 -0.71
C LEU A 203 7.35 -6.86 -1.56
N ASP A 204 7.82 -5.80 -0.91
CA ASP A 204 8.28 -4.57 -1.58
C ASP A 204 9.47 -4.84 -2.49
N LYS A 205 10.46 -5.59 -1.99
CA LYS A 205 11.62 -6.01 -2.78
C LYS A 205 11.21 -6.87 -3.98
N ALA A 206 10.43 -7.93 -3.75
CA ALA A 206 9.99 -8.82 -4.83
C ALA A 206 9.17 -8.07 -5.89
N TRP A 207 8.33 -7.11 -5.48
CA TRP A 207 7.56 -6.31 -6.41
C TRP A 207 8.47 -5.39 -7.23
N LYS A 208 9.40 -4.67 -6.61
CA LYS A 208 10.34 -3.76 -7.31
C LYS A 208 11.23 -4.51 -8.28
N ASP A 209 11.87 -5.59 -7.83
CA ASP A 209 12.79 -6.40 -8.64
C ASP A 209 12.08 -6.97 -9.87
N GLY A 210 10.83 -7.44 -9.72
CA GLY A 210 10.07 -8.03 -10.82
C GLY A 210 9.26 -7.04 -11.67
N ARG A 211 9.26 -5.74 -11.37
CA ARG A 211 8.35 -4.76 -12.00
C ARG A 211 8.57 -4.65 -13.50
N LYS A 212 9.83 -4.51 -13.93
CA LYS A 212 10.21 -4.35 -15.33
C LYS A 212 9.76 -5.56 -16.16
N ASP A 213 10.07 -6.77 -15.70
CA ASP A 213 9.71 -8.01 -16.39
C ASP A 213 8.20 -8.21 -16.52
N ARG A 214 7.44 -7.87 -15.45
CA ARG A 214 5.97 -7.89 -15.49
C ARG A 214 5.43 -6.91 -16.53
N LEU A 215 5.98 -5.70 -16.60
CA LEU A 215 5.59 -4.70 -17.59
C LEU A 215 5.90 -5.16 -19.02
N MET A 216 7.10 -5.70 -19.27
CA MET A 216 7.48 -6.21 -20.60
C MET A 216 6.56 -7.35 -21.05
N THR A 217 6.32 -8.32 -20.14
CA THR A 217 5.47 -9.48 -20.42
C THR A 217 4.05 -9.02 -20.76
N ALA A 218 3.50 -8.10 -19.98
CA ALA A 218 2.16 -7.57 -20.22
C ALA A 218 2.08 -6.65 -21.45
N ALA A 219 3.17 -5.97 -21.84
CA ALA A 219 3.21 -5.18 -23.07
C ALA A 219 3.19 -6.08 -24.31
N LYS A 220 3.96 -7.18 -24.29
CA LYS A 220 3.98 -8.18 -25.37
C LYS A 220 2.64 -8.90 -25.52
N ALA A 221 2.02 -9.29 -24.41
CA ALA A 221 0.71 -9.96 -24.43
C ALA A 221 -0.43 -9.07 -24.96
N ALA A 222 -0.29 -7.74 -24.91
CA ALA A 222 -1.30 -6.82 -25.45
C ALA A 222 -1.16 -6.60 -26.98
N GLN A 223 -0.11 -7.12 -27.60
CA GLN A 223 0.14 -7.02 -29.04
C GLN A 223 -0.26 -8.29 -29.82
N SER A 224 -0.47 -9.41 -29.11
CA SER A 224 -0.95 -10.69 -29.65
C SER A 224 -2.46 -10.79 -29.60
#